data_AF-A0A9D6LPL3-F1
#
_entry.id   AF-A0A9D6LPL3-F1
#
_cell.length_a   1.000
_cell.length_b   1.000
_cell.length_c   1.000
_cell.angle_alpha   90.00
_cell.angle_beta   90.00
_cell.angle_gamma   90.00
#
_symmetry.space_group_name_H-M   'P 1'
#
loop_
_entity.id
_entity.type
_entity.pdbx_description
1 polymer ?
#
loop_
_entity_poly.entity_id
_entity_poly.type
_entity_poly.pdbx_seq_one_letter_code
_entity_poly.pdbx_strand_id
1 'polypeptide(L)'
;MKITPLDIQQAGFKVRMRGYDRQEVDSFLDAITEDYEALVRENNAEEMKHVAQKDADLVMKEAELKAEEMIHTAREEMAAIKREILDLQKQRVVFLEKVRSMIKIFQRVVELEDREEEKTGKKDRSEEERDDNVRLLKPKT
;
A
#
# COMPACT_ATOMS: atom_id res chain seq x y z
N MET A 1 -39.44 -33.98 19.98
CA MET A 1 -39.02 -33.97 21.40
C MET A 1 -37.77 -34.80 21.51
N LYS A 2 -36.71 -34.29 22.16
CA LYS A 2 -35.53 -35.09 22.48
C LYS A 2 -35.65 -35.48 23.95
N ILE A 3 -35.70 -36.79 24.20
CA ILE A 3 -35.61 -37.34 25.55
C ILE A 3 -34.21 -37.01 26.06
N THR A 4 -34.10 -36.50 27.29
CA THR A 4 -32.83 -36.27 27.98
C THR A 4 -32.48 -37.48 28.84
N PRO A 5 -31.21 -37.68 29.22
CA PRO A 5 -30.86 -38.74 30.16
C PRO A 5 -31.65 -38.63 31.48
N LEU A 6 -31.89 -37.41 31.96
CA LEU A 6 -32.72 -37.15 33.13
C LEU A 6 -34.17 -37.63 32.96
N ASP A 7 -34.73 -37.51 31.75
CA ASP A 7 -36.08 -38.01 31.45
C ASP A 7 -36.15 -39.55 31.48
N ILE A 8 -35.04 -40.23 31.13
CA ILE A 8 -34.93 -41.71 31.20
C ILE A 8 -34.90 -42.15 32.66
N GLN A 9 -34.08 -41.49 33.48
CA GLN A 9 -33.99 -41.75 34.92
C GLN A 9 -35.32 -41.54 35.67
N GLN A 10 -36.09 -40.54 35.26
CA GLN A 10 -37.37 -40.21 35.90
C GLN A 10 -38.57 -40.97 35.31
N ALA A 11 -38.33 -41.88 34.36
CA ALA A 11 -39.39 -42.59 33.66
C ALA A 11 -40.18 -43.51 34.61
N GLY A 12 -41.47 -43.20 34.80
CA GLY A 12 -42.39 -44.02 35.60
C GLY A 12 -43.23 -44.95 34.72
N PHE A 13 -43.17 -46.26 34.98
CA PHE A 13 -43.96 -47.28 34.26
C PHE A 13 -45.10 -47.84 35.12
N LYS A 14 -46.27 -48.05 34.51
CA LYS A 14 -47.43 -48.68 35.18
C LYS A 14 -47.25 -50.20 35.22
N VAL A 15 -47.36 -50.80 36.41
CA VAL A 15 -47.30 -52.26 36.60
C VAL A 15 -48.59 -52.93 36.11
N ARG A 16 -48.48 -54.08 35.44
CA ARG A 16 -49.60 -54.95 35.05
C ARG A 16 -49.27 -56.40 35.38
N MET A 17 -50.30 -57.24 35.58
CA MET A 17 -50.18 -58.64 36.06
C MET A 17 -49.21 -59.54 35.26
N ARG A 18 -48.84 -59.17 34.02
CA ARG A 18 -47.94 -59.92 33.15
C ARG A 18 -46.95 -58.99 32.42
N GLY A 19 -46.17 -58.22 33.19
CA GLY A 19 -45.16 -57.27 32.71
C GLY A 19 -43.72 -57.74 32.91
N TYR A 20 -42.76 -56.93 32.48
CA TYR A 20 -41.33 -57.15 32.72
C TYR A 20 -40.98 -57.01 34.21
N ASP A 21 -39.87 -57.64 34.63
CA ASP A 21 -39.33 -57.47 35.96
C ASP A 21 -38.86 -56.02 36.16
N ARG A 22 -39.26 -55.40 37.26
CA ARG A 22 -38.96 -54.00 37.53
C ARG A 22 -37.46 -53.78 37.76
N GLN A 23 -36.78 -54.68 38.47
CA GLN A 23 -35.35 -54.51 38.77
C GLN A 23 -34.50 -54.63 37.52
N GLU A 24 -34.85 -55.54 36.62
CA GLU A 24 -34.16 -55.67 35.32
C GLU A 24 -34.39 -54.44 34.44
N VAL A 25 -35.62 -53.92 34.40
CA VAL A 25 -35.94 -52.68 33.67
C VAL A 25 -35.18 -51.49 34.25
N ASP A 26 -35.20 -51.30 35.57
CA ASP A 26 -34.51 -50.20 36.24
C ASP A 26 -32.98 -50.27 35.96
N SER A 27 -32.37 -51.46 36.09
CA SER A 27 -30.94 -51.67 35.80
C SER A 27 -30.58 -51.38 34.33
N PHE A 28 -31.46 -51.73 33.39
CA PHE A 28 -31.27 -51.45 31.98
C PHE A 28 -31.39 -49.95 31.66
N LEU A 29 -32.34 -49.26 32.29
CA LEU A 29 -32.52 -47.82 32.14
C LEU A 29 -31.33 -47.04 32.72
N ASP A 30 -30.73 -47.51 33.81
CA ASP A 30 -29.49 -46.94 34.37
C ASP A 30 -28.34 -47.04 33.37
N ALA A 31 -28.12 -48.23 32.78
CA ALA A 31 -27.09 -48.44 31.77
C ALA A 31 -27.30 -47.57 30.52
N ILE A 32 -28.54 -47.48 30.01
CA ILE A 32 -28.88 -46.59 28.90
C ILE A 32 -28.62 -45.13 29.25
N THR A 33 -28.96 -44.71 30.48
CA THR A 33 -28.77 -43.33 30.91
C THR A 33 -27.28 -42.98 30.89
N GLU A 34 -26.42 -43.84 31.43
CA GLU A 34 -24.97 -43.64 31.43
C GLU A 34 -24.39 -43.54 30.00
N ASP A 35 -24.74 -44.48 29.13
CA ASP A 35 -24.29 -44.49 27.74
C ASP A 35 -24.79 -43.24 26.98
N TYR A 36 -26.03 -42.83 27.24
CA TYR A 36 -26.62 -41.67 26.58
C TYR A 36 -26.00 -40.36 27.09
N GLU A 37 -25.67 -40.24 28.38
CA GLU A 37 -24.90 -39.12 28.92
C GLU A 37 -23.50 -39.03 28.34
N ALA A 38 -22.82 -40.18 28.18
CA ALA A 38 -21.52 -40.23 27.53
C ALA A 38 -21.62 -39.75 26.06
N LEU A 39 -22.60 -40.25 25.32
CA LEU A 39 -22.83 -39.88 23.93
C LEU A 39 -23.17 -38.38 23.78
N VAL A 40 -24.00 -37.83 24.65
CA VAL A 40 -24.35 -36.40 24.64
C VAL A 40 -23.12 -35.54 24.94
N ARG A 41 -22.29 -35.94 25.92
CA ARG A 41 -21.03 -35.23 26.22
C ARG A 41 -20.07 -35.25 25.06
N GLU A 42 -19.87 -36.41 24.42
CA GLU A 42 -19.00 -36.55 23.25
C GLU A 42 -19.49 -35.70 22.08
N ASN A 43 -20.79 -35.74 21.79
CA ASN A 43 -21.39 -34.96 20.71
C ASN A 43 -21.21 -33.45 20.94
N ASN A 44 -21.50 -32.97 22.15
CA ASN A 44 -21.28 -31.57 22.51
C ASN A 44 -19.80 -31.17 22.38
N ALA A 45 -18.87 -32.03 22.79
CA ALA A 45 -17.44 -31.76 22.67
C ALA A 45 -16.99 -31.68 21.21
N GLU A 46 -17.48 -32.58 20.35
CA GLU A 46 -17.16 -32.54 18.91
C GLU A 46 -17.81 -31.35 18.22
N GLU A 47 -19.03 -30.96 18.61
CA GLU A 47 -19.69 -29.74 18.11
C GLU A 47 -18.89 -28.49 18.49
N MET A 48 -18.46 -28.38 19.75
CA MET A 48 -17.59 -27.28 20.21
C MET A 48 -16.27 -27.23 19.43
N LYS A 49 -15.63 -28.38 19.21
CA LYS A 49 -14.39 -28.47 18.43
C LYS A 49 -14.61 -28.05 16.98
N HIS A 50 -15.70 -28.48 16.36
CA HIS A 50 -16.04 -28.12 14.99
C HIS A 50 -16.34 -26.62 14.84
N VAL A 51 -17.03 -26.01 15.82
CA VAL A 51 -17.23 -24.56 15.86
C VAL A 51 -15.89 -23.83 16.01
N ALA A 52 -15.05 -24.24 16.96
CA ALA A 52 -13.74 -23.63 17.16
C ALA A 52 -12.84 -23.73 15.92
N GLN A 53 -12.90 -24.86 15.20
CA GLN A 53 -12.17 -25.03 13.95
C GLN A 53 -12.66 -24.07 12.86
N LYS A 54 -13.98 -23.92 12.70
CA LYS A 54 -14.56 -22.97 11.74
C LYS A 54 -14.20 -21.53 12.07
N ASP A 55 -14.23 -21.16 13.35
CA ASP A 55 -13.85 -19.82 13.79
C ASP A 55 -12.36 -19.56 13.51
N ALA A 56 -11.50 -20.53 13.76
CA ALA A 56 -10.08 -20.44 13.40
C ALA A 56 -9.87 -20.28 11.89
N ASP A 57 -10.57 -21.06 11.07
CA ASP A 57 -10.50 -20.97 9.61
C ASP A 57 -10.97 -19.59 9.09
N LEU A 58 -12.02 -19.02 9.70
CA LEU A 58 -12.50 -17.68 9.38
C LEU A 58 -11.45 -16.61 9.71
N VAL A 59 -10.85 -16.68 10.90
CA VAL A 59 -9.80 -15.74 11.32
C VAL A 59 -8.59 -15.82 10.37
N MET A 60 -8.19 -17.02 9.99
CA MET A 60 -7.09 -17.21 9.02
C MET A 60 -7.42 -16.58 7.67
N LYS A 61 -8.63 -16.81 7.17
CA LYS A 61 -9.07 -16.24 5.88
C LYS A 61 -9.15 -14.71 5.91
N GLU A 62 -9.63 -14.12 7.00
CA GLU A 62 -9.64 -12.68 7.17
C GLU A 62 -8.22 -12.10 7.21
N ALA A 63 -7.29 -12.77 7.90
CA ALA A 63 -5.90 -12.36 7.95
C ALA A 63 -5.23 -12.43 6.57
N GLU A 64 -5.50 -13.48 5.79
CA GLU A 64 -5.02 -13.63 4.41
C GLU A 64 -5.52 -12.51 3.50
N LEU A 65 -6.83 -12.23 3.51
CA LEU A 65 -7.41 -11.15 2.71
C LEU A 65 -6.81 -9.79 3.06
N LYS A 66 -6.64 -9.51 4.36
CA LYS A 66 -6.04 -8.26 4.83
C LYS A 66 -4.57 -8.16 4.44
N ALA A 67 -3.82 -9.26 4.48
CA ALA A 67 -2.44 -9.29 4.01
C ALA A 67 -2.36 -9.02 2.50
N GLU A 68 -3.25 -9.61 1.71
CA GLU A 68 -3.33 -9.37 0.27
C GLU A 68 -3.67 -7.91 -0.05
N GLU A 69 -4.62 -7.31 0.66
CA GLU A 69 -4.98 -5.89 0.54
C GLU A 69 -3.81 -4.96 0.89
N MET A 70 -3.07 -5.24 1.97
CA MET A 70 -1.88 -4.48 2.35
C MET A 70 -0.79 -4.56 1.28
N ILE A 71 -0.54 -5.76 0.73
CA ILE A 71 0.45 -5.94 -0.35
C ILE A 71 0.01 -5.22 -1.62
N HIS A 72 -1.28 -5.28 -1.97
CA HIS A 72 -1.83 -4.60 -3.13
C HIS A 72 -1.62 -3.08 -3.01
N THR A 73 -2.05 -2.49 -1.90
CA THR A 73 -1.91 -1.05 -1.63
C THR A 73 -0.44 -0.63 -1.69
N ALA A 74 0.45 -1.37 -1.04
CA ALA A 74 1.89 -1.09 -1.06
C ALA A 74 2.47 -1.13 -2.49
N ARG A 75 2.00 -2.05 -3.34
CA ARG A 75 2.43 -2.12 -4.75
C ARG A 75 1.95 -0.92 -5.56
N GLU A 76 0.72 -0.46 -5.33
CA GLU A 76 0.18 0.72 -6.00
C GLU A 76 0.94 2.00 -5.60
N GLU A 77 1.19 2.17 -4.31
CA GLU A 77 2.00 3.29 -3.78
C GLU A 77 3.42 3.27 -4.35
N MET A 78 4.08 2.10 -4.36
CA MET A 78 5.40 1.93 -4.97
C MET A 78 5.42 2.29 -6.46
N ALA A 79 4.38 1.90 -7.20
CA ALA A 79 4.25 2.25 -8.60
C ALA A 79 4.04 3.77 -8.79
N ALA A 80 3.26 4.42 -7.93
CA ALA A 80 3.08 5.87 -7.95
C ALA A 80 4.39 6.61 -7.66
N ILE A 81 5.10 6.24 -6.59
CA ILE A 81 6.40 6.82 -6.23
C ILE A 81 7.40 6.66 -7.38
N LYS A 82 7.45 5.47 -8.01
CA LYS A 82 8.35 5.22 -9.14
C LYS A 82 8.05 6.14 -10.33
N ARG A 83 6.76 6.41 -10.62
CA ARG A 83 6.37 7.36 -11.68
C ARG A 83 6.82 8.77 -11.31
N GLU A 84 6.60 9.21 -10.08
CA GLU A 84 6.99 10.53 -9.61
C GLU A 84 8.51 10.74 -9.67
N ILE A 85 9.31 9.73 -9.29
CA ILE A 85 10.77 9.76 -9.44
C ILE A 85 11.17 9.96 -10.90
N LEU A 86 10.56 9.22 -11.83
CA LEU A 86 10.88 9.35 -13.25
C LEU A 86 10.52 10.74 -13.79
N ASP A 87 9.40 11.31 -13.35
CA ASP A 87 8.97 12.63 -13.79
C ASP A 87 9.84 13.74 -13.19
N LEU A 88 10.24 13.64 -11.92
CA LEU A 88 11.24 14.53 -11.31
C LEU A 88 12.59 14.44 -12.02
N GLN A 89 13.03 13.25 -12.42
CA GLN A 89 14.25 13.08 -13.19
C GLN A 89 14.17 13.76 -14.56
N LYS A 90 13.04 13.65 -15.27
CA LYS A 90 12.81 14.38 -16.53
C LYS A 90 12.80 15.88 -16.30
N GLN A 91 12.11 16.36 -15.26
CA GLN A 91 12.08 17.79 -14.90
C GLN A 91 13.50 18.31 -14.63
N ARG A 92 14.35 17.54 -13.95
CA ARG A 92 15.76 17.89 -13.74
C ARG A 92 16.51 18.09 -15.05
N VAL A 93 16.36 17.16 -15.99
CA VAL A 93 17.02 17.25 -17.31
C VAL A 93 16.52 18.49 -18.07
N VAL A 94 15.21 18.69 -18.13
CA VAL A 94 14.61 19.87 -18.80
C VAL A 94 15.07 21.18 -18.16
N PHE A 95 15.13 21.24 -16.83
CA PHE A 95 15.62 22.41 -16.11
C PHE A 95 17.07 22.72 -16.46
N LEU A 96 17.95 21.71 -16.46
CA LEU A 96 19.36 21.91 -16.82
C LEU A 96 19.52 22.39 -18.26
N GLU A 97 18.72 21.90 -19.21
CA GLU A 97 18.73 22.43 -20.58
C GLU A 97 18.23 23.89 -20.65
N LYS A 98 17.22 24.26 -19.87
CA LYS A 98 16.77 25.65 -19.76
C LYS A 98 17.87 26.56 -19.23
N VAL A 99 18.55 26.17 -18.15
CA VAL A 99 19.68 26.93 -17.59
C VAL A 99 20.81 27.06 -18.60
N ARG A 100 21.17 25.97 -19.30
CA ARG A 100 22.21 26.00 -20.34
C ARG A 100 21.83 26.95 -21.48
N SER A 101 20.56 26.95 -21.90
CA SER A 101 20.05 27.85 -22.93
C SER A 101 20.14 29.32 -22.50
N MET A 102 19.76 29.63 -21.25
CA MET A 102 19.88 30.98 -20.69
C MET A 102 21.34 31.45 -20.69
N ILE A 103 22.27 30.62 -20.25
CA ILE A 103 23.71 30.97 -20.26
C ILE A 103 24.18 31.26 -21.69
N LYS A 104 23.80 30.44 -22.67
CA LYS A 104 24.15 30.68 -24.08
C LYS A 104 23.58 31.99 -24.64
N ILE A 105 22.40 32.40 -24.18
CA ILE A 105 21.81 33.68 -24.57
C ILE A 105 22.60 34.83 -23.94
N PHE A 106 22.87 34.77 -22.63
CA PHE A 106 23.65 35.80 -21.95
C PHE A 106 25.07 35.93 -22.50
N GLN A 107 25.74 34.82 -22.82
CA GLN A 107 27.04 34.85 -23.49
C GLN A 107 26.98 35.60 -24.82
N ARG A 108 25.94 35.35 -25.63
CA ARG A 108 25.75 36.07 -26.90
C ARG A 108 25.54 37.57 -26.71
N VAL A 109 24.85 37.99 -25.65
CA VAL A 109 24.66 39.42 -25.35
C VAL A 109 25.98 40.06 -24.97
N VAL A 110 26.77 39.42 -24.10
CA VAL A 110 28.09 39.93 -23.71
C VAL A 110 29.02 40.04 -24.92
N GLU A 111 29.08 39.01 -25.77
CA GLU A 111 29.88 39.04 -27.02
C GLU A 111 29.47 40.16 -27.98
N LEU A 112 28.20 40.58 -27.98
CA LEU A 112 27.75 41.71 -28.80
C LEU A 112 28.18 43.05 -28.22
N GLU A 113 28.11 43.22 -26.89
CA GLU A 113 28.55 44.44 -26.20
C GLU A 113 30.06 44.65 -26.39
N ASP A 114 30.87 43.60 -26.18
CA ASP A 114 32.33 43.64 -26.37
C ASP A 114 32.71 44.08 -27.81
N ARG A 115 31.94 43.64 -28.81
CA ARG A 115 32.16 44.02 -30.22
C ARG A 115 31.76 45.46 -30.53
N GLU A 116 30.73 45.98 -29.89
CA GLU A 116 30.33 47.38 -30.04
C GLU A 116 31.38 48.30 -29.41
N GLU A 117 31.94 47.94 -28.25
CA GLU A 117 33.07 48.64 -27.61
C GLU A 117 34.33 48.67 -28.50
N GLU A 118 34.68 47.55 -29.15
CA GLU A 118 35.82 47.54 -30.09
C GLU A 118 35.59 48.43 -31.32
N LYS A 119 34.35 48.55 -31.81
CA LYS A 119 34.01 49.39 -32.96
C LYS A 119 34.01 50.87 -32.59
N THR A 120 33.46 51.25 -31.44
CA THR A 120 33.51 52.64 -30.95
C THR A 120 34.96 53.04 -30.68
N GLY A 121 35.75 52.21 -30.01
CA GLY A 121 37.17 52.47 -29.79
C GLY A 121 38.04 52.49 -31.06
N LYS A 122 37.65 51.83 -32.15
CA LYS A 122 38.31 51.96 -33.47
C LYS A 122 37.87 53.22 -34.21
N LYS A 123 36.59 53.60 -34.09
CA LYS A 123 36.03 54.79 -34.72
C LYS A 123 36.64 56.06 -34.13
N ASP A 124 36.70 56.16 -32.80
CA ASP A 124 37.29 57.29 -32.09
C ASP A 124 38.77 57.48 -32.46
N ARG A 125 39.57 56.39 -32.49
CA ARG A 125 40.97 56.43 -32.94
C ARG A 125 41.12 56.88 -34.39
N SER A 126 40.23 56.44 -35.28
CA SER A 126 40.26 56.84 -36.69
C SER A 126 39.82 58.29 -36.94
N GLU A 127 38.99 58.85 -36.06
CA GLU A 127 38.60 60.27 -36.09
C GLU A 127 39.72 61.16 -35.52
N GLU A 128 40.38 60.72 -34.44
CA GLU A 128 41.51 61.41 -33.82
C GLU A 128 42.75 61.47 -34.74
N GLU A 129 43.09 60.37 -35.43
CA GLU A 129 44.16 60.35 -36.45
C GLU A 129 43.86 61.26 -37.66
N ARG A 130 42.59 61.39 -38.05
CA ARG A 130 42.18 62.31 -39.12
C ARG A 130 42.31 63.77 -38.70
N ASP A 131 41.93 64.09 -37.47
CA ASP A 131 42.00 65.46 -36.94
C ASP A 131 43.44 65.92 -36.74
N ASP A 132 44.34 65.03 -36.29
CA ASP A 132 45.77 65.31 -36.17
C ASP A 132 46.45 65.47 -37.54
N ASN A 133 46.07 64.67 -38.53
CA ASN A 133 46.61 64.80 -39.89
C ASN A 133 46.12 66.10 -40.57
N VAL A 134 44.88 66.54 -40.30
CA VAL A 134 44.35 67.85 -40.74
C VAL A 134 45.04 69.02 -40.03
N ARG A 135 45.43 68.87 -38.76
CA ARG A 135 46.21 69.89 -38.02
C ARG A 135 47.64 70.05 -38.55
N LEU A 136 48.27 68.97 -39.02
CA LEU A 136 49.61 68.96 -39.60
C LEU A 136 49.69 69.58 -41.01
N LEU A 137 48.56 69.72 -41.70
CA LEU A 137 48.46 70.27 -43.07
C LEU A 137 48.14 71.77 -43.12
N LYS A 138 47.96 72.45 -41.99
CA LYS A 138 47.79 73.92 -41.98
C LYS A 138 49.14 74.62 -42.17
N PRO A 139 49.34 75.43 -43.22
CA PRO A 139 50.60 76.15 -43.42
C PRO A 139 50.79 77.21 -42.34
N LYS A 140 52.03 77.36 -41.86
CA LYS A 140 52.42 78.47 -40.98
C LYS A 140 52.53 79.75 -41.81
N THR A 141 51.41 80.45 -41.96
CA THR A 141 51.24 81.90 -42.15
C THR A 141 49.80 82.18 -42.52
#